data_AF-A0A8I1BRB0-F1
#
_entry.id   AF-A0A8I1BRB0-F1
#
_cell.length_a   1.000
_cell.length_b   1.000
_cell.length_c   1.000
_cell.angle_alpha   90.00
_cell.angle_beta   90.00
_cell.angle_gamma   90.00
#
_symmetry.space_group_name_H-M   'P 1'
#
loop_
_entity.id
_entity.type
_entity.pdbx_description
1 polymer ?
#
loop_
_entity_poly.entity_id
_entity_poly.type
_entity_poly.pdbx_seq_one_letter_code
_entity_poly.pdbx_strand_id
1 'polypeptide(L)'
;MDIEKSPFPWFLDDDEIKDAENELVADVGFTYESDAHIIAAAPELLEALIEMQRNGRKQGWDDKYESSMEKTRLAIAKALGQQ
;
A
#
# COMPACT_ATOMS: atom_id res chain seq x y z
N MET A 1 -8.26 15.41 -10.10
CA MET A 1 -6.83 15.37 -10.43
C MET A 1 -6.46 13.92 -10.35
N ASP A 2 -6.09 13.31 -11.47
CA ASP A 2 -5.59 11.94 -11.44
C ASP A 2 -4.20 11.97 -10.82
N ILE A 3 -3.99 11.18 -9.77
CA ILE A 3 -2.67 11.03 -9.16
C ILE A 3 -1.90 10.11 -10.09
N GLU A 4 -0.90 10.64 -10.80
CA GLU A 4 0.05 9.81 -11.54
C GLU A 4 0.71 8.85 -10.54
N LYS A 5 0.66 7.55 -10.86
CA LYS A 5 1.25 6.51 -10.04
C LYS A 5 2.56 6.09 -10.70
N SER A 6 3.61 5.95 -9.91
CA SER A 6 4.82 5.29 -10.40
C SER A 6 4.50 3.84 -10.80
N PRO A 7 5.12 3.33 -11.87
CA PRO A 7 5.01 1.93 -12.27
C PRO A 7 5.33 0.96 -11.12
N PHE A 8 4.64 -0.17 -11.04
CA PHE A 8 4.94 -1.24 -10.10
C PHE A 8 5.68 -2.38 -10.83
N PRO A 9 6.47 -3.22 -10.13
CA PRO A 9 6.76 -3.22 -8.69
C PRO A 9 7.73 -2.10 -8.26
N TRP A 10 7.76 -1.78 -6.97
CA TRP A 10 8.84 -0.98 -6.38
C TRP A 10 9.91 -1.89 -5.77
N PHE A 11 11.16 -1.47 -5.78
CA PHE A 11 12.28 -2.23 -5.21
C PHE A 11 13.22 -1.34 -4.41
N LEU A 12 13.78 -1.92 -3.34
CA LEU A 12 14.84 -1.33 -2.54
C LEU A 12 16.19 -1.58 -3.23
N ASP A 13 16.89 -0.51 -3.57
CA ASP A 13 18.23 -0.50 -4.14
C ASP A 13 19.12 0.39 -3.25
N ASP A 14 19.89 -0.26 -2.37
CA ASP A 14 20.65 0.40 -1.30
C ASP A 14 19.73 1.27 -0.42
N ASP A 15 19.92 2.58 -0.44
CA ASP A 15 19.14 3.57 0.31
C ASP A 15 18.01 4.21 -0.52
N GLU A 16 17.68 3.66 -1.69
CA GLU A 16 16.68 4.20 -2.62
C GLU A 16 15.55 3.19 -2.88
N ILE A 17 14.33 3.68 -2.97
CA ILE A 17 13.20 2.94 -3.53
C ILE A 17 12.98 3.40 -4.96
N LYS A 18 13.01 2.46 -5.90
CA LYS A 18 12.84 2.69 -7.32
C LYS A 18 11.63 1.97 -7.87
N ASP A 19 11.03 2.52 -8.91
CA ASP A 19 9.95 1.87 -9.65
C ASP A 19 10.47 0.91 -10.73
N ALA A 20 9.55 0.24 -11.42
CA ALA A 20 9.88 -0.74 -12.46
C ALA A 20 10.69 -0.17 -13.65
N GLU A 21 10.72 1.15 -13.82
CA GLU A 21 11.51 1.85 -14.85
C GLU A 21 12.84 2.36 -14.30
N ASN A 22 13.18 1.99 -13.06
CA ASN A 22 14.37 2.39 -12.33
C ASN A 22 14.40 3.90 -12.00
N GLU A 23 13.23 4.55 -11.95
CA GLU A 23 13.10 5.93 -11.48
C GLU A 23 12.93 5.99 -9.96
N LEU A 24 13.43 7.06 -9.35
CA LEU A 24 13.40 7.23 -7.89
C LEU A 24 11.97 7.52 -7.40
N VAL A 25 11.46 6.67 -6.51
CA VAL A 25 10.18 6.85 -5.80
C VAL A 25 10.40 7.50 -4.43
N ALA A 26 11.39 7.05 -3.67
CA ALA A 26 11.72 7.59 -2.35
C ALA A 26 13.20 7.38 -1.99
N ASP A 27 13.81 8.37 -1.34
CA ASP A 27 15.09 8.22 -0.64
C ASP A 27 14.79 7.76 0.80
N VAL A 28 15.37 6.63 1.18
CA VAL A 28 15.14 5.95 2.47
C VAL A 28 16.41 5.82 3.32
N GLY A 29 17.51 6.51 3.01
CA GLY A 29 18.82 6.34 3.67
C GLY A 29 18.88 6.69 5.17
N PHE A 30 17.82 7.29 5.72
CA PHE A 30 17.70 7.56 7.16
C PHE A 30 16.61 6.71 7.84
N THR A 31 15.99 5.78 7.12
CA THR A 31 14.90 4.94 7.61
C THR A 31 15.44 3.64 8.18
N TYR A 32 14.69 2.99 9.08
CA TYR A 32 15.02 1.62 9.47
C TYR A 32 14.86 0.68 8.28
N GLU A 33 15.73 -0.32 8.16
CA GLU A 33 15.69 -1.32 7.08
C GLU A 33 14.30 -1.99 6.95
N SER A 34 13.65 -2.25 8.10
CA SER A 34 12.28 -2.79 8.13
C SER A 34 11.25 -1.87 7.47
N ASP A 35 11.40 -0.56 7.66
CA ASP A 35 10.48 0.44 7.12
C ASP A 35 10.70 0.60 5.62
N ALA A 36 11.96 0.58 5.16
CA ALA A 36 12.31 0.60 3.74
C ALA A 36 11.65 -0.58 2.99
N HIS A 37 11.70 -1.78 3.55
CA HIS A 37 11.01 -2.94 2.97
C HIS A 37 9.47 -2.79 2.95
N ILE A 38 8.87 -2.20 3.99
CA ILE A 38 7.42 -1.94 4.04
C ILE A 38 7.03 -0.94 2.95
N ILE A 39 7.81 0.13 2.78
CA ILE A 39 7.54 1.15 1.77
C ILE A 39 7.69 0.56 0.37
N ALA A 40 8.73 -0.24 0.11
CA ALA A 40 8.94 -0.90 -1.18
C ALA A 40 7.80 -1.88 -1.52
N ALA A 41 7.22 -2.56 -0.53
CA ALA A 41 6.08 -3.45 -0.74
C ALA A 41 4.70 -2.73 -0.75
N ALA A 42 4.66 -1.40 -0.61
CA ALA A 42 3.41 -0.67 -0.43
C ALA A 42 2.39 -0.87 -1.57
N PRO A 43 2.78 -0.89 -2.87
CA PRO A 43 1.84 -1.14 -3.97
C PRO A 43 1.17 -2.52 -3.87
N GLU A 44 1.96 -3.58 -3.66
CA GLU A 44 1.49 -4.96 -3.55
C GLU A 44 0.63 -5.16 -2.30
N LEU A 45 1.02 -4.55 -1.18
CA LEU A 45 0.24 -4.57 0.05
C LEU A 45 -1.12 -3.89 -0.14
N LEU A 46 -1.17 -2.75 -0.85
CA LEU A 46 -2.42 -2.05 -1.14
C LEU A 46 -3.34 -2.90 -2.01
N GLU A 47 -2.82 -3.53 -3.07
CA GLU A 47 -3.61 -4.42 -3.93
C GLU A 47 -4.16 -5.63 -3.16
N ALA A 48 -3.30 -6.29 -2.38
CA ALA A 48 -3.70 -7.44 -1.57
C ALA A 48 -4.77 -7.06 -0.52
N LEU A 49 -4.65 -5.89 0.11
CA LEU A 49 -5.64 -5.39 1.07
C LEU A 49 -6.98 -5.05 0.40
N ILE A 50 -6.95 -4.43 -0.78
CA ILE A 50 -8.16 -4.13 -1.55
C ILE A 50 -8.87 -5.44 -1.96
N GLU A 51 -8.12 -6.43 -2.42
CA GLU A 51 -8.66 -7.74 -2.78
C GLU A 51 -9.25 -8.45 -1.55
N MET A 52 -8.51 -8.48 -0.44
CA MET A 52 -8.96 -9.06 0.83
C MET A 52 -10.25 -8.41 1.32
N GLN A 53 -10.36 -7.08 1.27
CA GLN A 53 -11.57 -6.35 1.65
C GLN A 53 -12.77 -6.70 0.75
N ARG A 54 -12.55 -6.78 -0.58
CA ARG A 54 -13.60 -7.12 -1.55
C ARG A 54 -14.11 -8.55 -1.37
N ASN A 55 -13.20 -9.50 -1.13
CA ASN A 55 -13.54 -10.90 -0.96
C ASN A 55 -14.19 -11.16 0.41
N GLY A 56 -13.75 -10.48 1.47
CA GLY A 56 -14.37 -10.55 2.79
C GLY A 56 -15.83 -10.13 2.80
N ARG A 57 -16.17 -9.06 2.09
CA ARG A 57 -17.56 -8.62 1.91
C ARG A 57 -18.43 -9.69 1.23
N LYS A 58 -17.88 -10.40 0.24
CA LYS A 58 -18.59 -11.49 -0.46
C LYS A 58 -18.83 -12.72 0.42
N GLN A 59 -17.98 -12.94 1.43
CA GLN A 59 -18.05 -14.08 2.33
C GLN A 59 -18.94 -13.85 3.56
N GLY A 60 -19.62 -12.69 3.65
CA GLY A 60 -20.51 -12.39 4.77
C GLY A 60 -19.77 -12.25 6.10
N TRP A 61 -18.68 -11.46 6.10
CA TRP A 61 -17.95 -11.16 7.34
C TRP A 61 -18.88 -10.72 8.47
N ASP A 62 -18.63 -11.30 9.63
CA ASP A 62 -19.41 -11.10 10.85
C ASP A 62 -19.37 -9.62 11.27
N ASP A 63 -20.54 -9.04 11.52
CA ASP A 63 -20.73 -7.64 11.91
C ASP A 63 -19.87 -7.23 13.11
N LYS A 64 -19.46 -8.17 13.97
CA LYS A 64 -18.54 -7.89 15.09
C LYS A 64 -17.18 -7.35 14.64
N TYR A 65 -16.79 -7.57 13.38
CA TYR A 65 -15.55 -7.07 12.80
C TYR A 65 -15.70 -5.73 12.07
N GLU A 66 -16.91 -5.14 12.03
CA GLU A 66 -17.17 -3.91 11.26
C GLU A 66 -16.25 -2.76 11.68
N SER A 67 -15.87 -2.67 12.97
CA SER A 67 -14.91 -1.66 13.43
C SER A 67 -13.52 -1.82 12.82
N SER A 68 -13.02 -3.05 12.70
CA SER A 68 -11.73 -3.32 12.06
C SER A 68 -11.81 -3.11 10.55
N MET A 69 -12.95 -3.44 9.95
CA MET A 69 -13.22 -3.21 8.54
C MET A 69 -13.22 -1.75 8.17
N GLU A 70 -13.83 -0.92 9.01
CA GLU A 70 -13.85 0.51 8.78
C GLU A 70 -12.44 1.11 8.88
N LYS A 71 -11.62 0.66 9.83
CA LYS A 71 -10.21 1.07 9.91
C LYS A 71 -9.43 0.70 8.65
N THR A 72 -9.62 -0.50 8.12
CA THR A 72 -8.99 -0.93 6.86
C THR A 72 -9.46 -0.07 5.68
N ARG A 73 -10.75 0.21 5.56
CA ARG A 73 -11.31 1.09 4.51
C ARG A 73 -10.71 2.49 4.56
N LEU A 74 -10.63 3.08 5.75
CA LEU A 74 -10.04 4.40 5.95
C LEU A 74 -8.55 4.42 5.59
N ALA A 75 -7.79 3.40 5.96
CA ALA A 75 -6.38 3.28 5.59
C ALA A 75 -6.18 3.16 4.07
N ILE A 76 -7.01 2.36 3.39
CA ILE A 76 -7.01 2.24 1.92
C ILE A 76 -7.38 3.56 1.25
N ALA A 77 -8.42 4.25 1.73
CA ALA A 77 -8.84 5.54 1.19
C ALA A 77 -7.72 6.59 1.33
N LYS A 78 -7.01 6.60 2.46
CA LYS A 78 -5.82 7.44 2.66
C LYS A 78 -4.73 7.14 1.65
N ALA A 79 -4.39 5.86 1.46
CA ALA A 79 -3.36 5.42 0.52
C ALA A 79 -3.70 5.77 -0.94
N LEU A 80 -4.99 5.81 -1.28
CA LEU A 80 -5.49 6.20 -2.60
C LEU A 80 -5.66 7.71 -2.79
N GLY A 81 -5.37 8.54 -1.77
CA GLY A 81 -5.58 9.98 -1.82
C GLY A 81 -7.06 10.39 -1.91
N GLN A 82 -7.97 9.56 -1.39
CA GLN A 82 -9.43 9.76 -1.43
C GLN A 82 -10.00 10.37 -0.12
N GLN A 83 -9.13 10.79 0.80
CA GLN A 83 -9.49 11.43 2.07
C GLN A 83 -9.56 12.95 1.96
#